data_AF-A0A1M6IWY5-F1
#
_entry.id   AF-A0A1M6IWY5-F1
#
_cell.length_a   1.000
_cell.length_b   1.000
_cell.length_c   1.000
_cell.angle_alpha   90.00
_cell.angle_beta   90.00
_cell.angle_gamma   90.00
#
_symmetry.space_group_name_H-M   'P 1'
#
loop_
_entity.id
_entity.type
_entity.pdbx_description
1 polymer ?
#
loop_
_entity_poly.entity_id
_entity_poly.type
_entity_poly.pdbx_seq_one_letter_code
_entity_poly.pdbx_strand_id
1 'polypeptide(L)'
;MTILNFISQNKDLLSLAIVCFTGLFGFVKWIDTRRRELSEKRYKTYMDLIGVISGKRADSTTPNITEQIAATWFLSEYEEYYGMTQKIFADSDLADMANEPWVKHVLPHIQKLIREISK
;
A
#
# COMPACT_ATOMS: atom_id res chain seq x y z
N MET A 1 -53.04 -15.78 -13.49
CA MET A 1 -51.83 -16.61 -13.65
C MET A 1 -51.12 -16.62 -12.30
N THR A 2 -51.04 -17.76 -11.62
CA THR A 2 -50.43 -17.84 -10.27
C THR A 2 -48.91 -17.76 -10.38
N ILE A 3 -48.26 -17.13 -9.39
CA ILE A 3 -46.79 -16.98 -9.31
C ILE A 3 -46.08 -18.36 -9.43
N LEU A 4 -46.70 -19.41 -8.89
CA LEU A 4 -46.22 -20.79 -9.01
C LEU A 4 -46.16 -21.32 -10.44
N ASN A 5 -47.13 -20.98 -11.30
CA ASN A 5 -47.12 -21.40 -12.70
C ASN A 5 -46.02 -20.68 -13.49
N PHE A 6 -45.77 -19.41 -13.18
CA PHE A 6 -44.68 -18.64 -13.78
C PHE A 6 -43.30 -19.22 -13.41
N ILE A 7 -43.09 -19.56 -12.13
CA ILE A 7 -41.85 -20.17 -11.64
C ILE A 7 -41.64 -21.56 -12.26
N SER A 8 -42.70 -22.37 -12.35
CA SER A 8 -42.61 -23.72 -12.93
C SER A 8 -42.29 -23.70 -14.43
N GLN A 9 -42.80 -22.71 -15.18
CA GLN A 9 -42.55 -22.57 -16.62
C GLN A 9 -41.17 -21.98 -16.93
N ASN A 10 -40.62 -21.14 -16.05
CA ASN A 10 -39.35 -20.44 -16.26
C ASN A 10 -38.23 -20.95 -15.34
N LYS A 11 -38.38 -22.14 -14.76
CA LYS A 11 -37.45 -22.74 -13.78
C LYS A 11 -36.00 -22.69 -14.24
N ASP A 12 -35.74 -23.07 -15.49
CA ASP A 12 -34.37 -23.15 -16.02
C ASP A 12 -33.75 -21.75 -16.21
N LEU A 13 -34.56 -20.78 -16.63
CA LEU A 13 -34.17 -19.38 -16.78
C LEU A 13 -33.88 -18.72 -15.42
N LEU A 14 -34.73 -18.99 -14.42
CA LEU A 14 -34.53 -18.55 -13.04
C LEU A 14 -33.28 -19.20 -12.41
N SER A 15 -33.06 -20.50 -12.63
CA SER A 15 -31.88 -21.22 -12.17
C SER A 15 -30.60 -20.66 -12.79
N LEU A 16 -30.61 -20.44 -14.12
CA LEU A 16 -29.49 -19.82 -14.82
C LEU A 16 -29.20 -18.42 -14.30
N ALA A 17 -30.24 -17.60 -14.09
CA ALA A 17 -30.08 -16.27 -13.52
C ALA A 17 -29.45 -16.32 -12.11
N ILE A 18 -29.93 -17.19 -11.23
CA ILE A 18 -29.37 -17.38 -9.88
C ILE A 18 -27.90 -17.81 -9.94
N VAL A 19 -27.54 -18.75 -10.83
CA VAL A 19 -26.16 -19.20 -11.01
C VAL A 19 -25.29 -18.04 -11.53
N CYS A 20 -25.76 -17.27 -12.52
CA CYS A 20 -25.05 -16.10 -13.02
C CYS A 20 -24.83 -15.04 -11.93
N PHE A 21 -25.85 -14.73 -11.12
CA PHE A 21 -25.71 -13.80 -10.01
C PHE A 21 -24.75 -14.31 -8.93
N THR A 22 -24.80 -15.61 -8.62
CA THR A 22 -23.88 -16.23 -7.65
C THR A 22 -22.45 -16.19 -8.15
N GLY A 23 -22.22 -16.49 -9.44
CA GLY A 23 -20.92 -16.41 -10.08
C GLY A 23 -20.36 -14.98 -10.10
N LEU A 24 -21.20 -14.00 -10.44
CA LEU A 24 -20.83 -12.58 -10.45
C LEU A 24 -20.49 -12.09 -9.03
N PHE A 25 -21.28 -12.47 -8.03
CA PHE A 25 -21.00 -12.14 -6.64
C PHE A 25 -19.68 -12.74 -6.17
N GLY A 26 -19.42 -14.02 -6.49
CA GLY A 26 -18.15 -14.68 -6.20
C GLY A 26 -16.96 -13.97 -6.85
N PHE A 27 -17.12 -13.53 -8.10
CA PHE A 27 -16.09 -12.78 -8.83
C PHE A 27 -15.80 -11.41 -8.22
N VAL A 28 -16.85 -10.64 -7.86
CA VAL A 28 -16.69 -9.33 -7.18
C VAL A 28 -15.95 -9.51 -5.85
N LYS A 29 -16.33 -10.52 -5.05
CA LYS A 29 -15.67 -10.82 -3.78
C LYS A 29 -14.20 -11.20 -3.97
N TRP A 30 -13.89 -11.94 -5.04
CA TRP A 30 -12.50 -12.28 -5.39
C TRP A 30 -11.69 -11.04 -5.76
N ILE A 31 -12.23 -10.13 -6.58
CA ILE A 31 -11.58 -8.85 -6.91
C ILE A 31 -11.32 -8.04 -5.64
N ASP A 32 -12.29 -7.94 -4.75
CA ASP A 32 -12.17 -7.20 -3.49
C ASP A 32 -11.05 -7.78 -2.61
N THR A 33 -11.02 -9.11 -2.48
CA THR A 33 -9.96 -9.82 -1.75
C THR A 33 -8.58 -9.51 -2.35
N ARG A 34 -8.45 -9.54 -3.68
CA ARG A 34 -7.20 -9.22 -4.37
C ARG A 34 -6.76 -7.78 -4.17
N ARG A 35 -7.69 -6.83 -4.20
CA ARG A 35 -7.41 -5.41 -3.92
C ARG A 35 -6.90 -5.24 -2.50
N ARG A 36 -7.53 -5.90 -1.53
CA ARG A 36 -7.10 -5.88 -0.13
C ARG A 36 -5.69 -6.47 0.04
N GLU A 37 -5.43 -7.65 -0.53
CA GLU A 37 -4.09 -8.27 -0.49
C GLU A 37 -3.02 -7.35 -1.08
N LEU A 38 -3.32 -6.67 -2.20
CA LEU A 38 -2.39 -5.74 -2.83
C LEU A 38 -2.16 -4.49 -1.97
N SER A 39 -3.20 -3.95 -1.34
CA SER A 39 -3.10 -2.82 -0.42
C SER A 39 -2.26 -3.18 0.81
N GLU A 40 -2.49 -4.34 1.42
CA GLU A 40 -1.72 -4.81 2.59
C GLU A 40 -0.25 -5.03 2.23
N LYS A 41 0.04 -5.59 1.04
CA LYS A 41 1.42 -5.73 0.54
C LYS A 41 2.09 -4.37 0.32
N ARG A 42 1.41 -3.42 -0.33
CA ARG A 42 1.96 -2.08 -0.57
C ARG A 42 2.25 -1.37 0.74
N TYR A 43 1.33 -1.43 1.71
CA TYR A 43 1.53 -0.88 3.05
C TYR A 43 2.74 -1.50 3.76
N LYS A 44 2.87 -2.82 3.70
CA LYS A 44 4.01 -3.52 4.31
C LYS A 44 5.33 -3.09 3.67
N THR A 45 5.41 -3.05 2.34
CA THR A 45 6.61 -2.60 1.63
C THR A 45 6.95 -1.15 1.96
N TYR A 46 5.94 -0.27 2.01
CA TYR A 46 6.12 1.11 2.44
C TYR A 46 6.76 1.20 3.84
N MET A 47 6.22 0.46 4.81
CA MET A 47 6.79 0.45 6.17
C MET A 47 8.19 -0.14 6.24
N ASP A 48 8.50 -1.14 5.41
CA ASP A 48 9.86 -1.68 5.28
C ASP A 48 10.82 -0.61 4.73
N LEU A 49 10.41 0.19 3.74
CA LEU A 49 11.22 1.29 3.22
C LEU A 49 11.48 2.36 4.28
N ILE A 50 10.48 2.72 5.08
CA ILE A 50 10.64 3.63 6.23
C ILE A 50 11.63 3.03 7.23
N GLY A 51 11.52 1.73 7.53
CA GLY A 51 12.46 1.01 8.38
C GLY A 51 13.89 1.09 7.87
N VAL A 52 14.09 0.81 6.58
CA VAL A 52 15.40 0.90 5.92
C VAL A 52 15.98 2.31 6.06
N ILE A 53 15.21 3.36 5.78
CA ILE A 53 15.64 4.76 5.93
C ILE A 53 16.07 5.07 7.37
N SER A 54 15.36 4.53 8.36
CA SER A 54 15.70 4.69 9.78
C SER A 54 16.90 3.85 10.25
N GLY A 55 17.51 3.06 9.36
CA GLY A 55 18.66 2.22 9.69
C GLY A 55 18.30 0.84 10.25
N LYS A 56 17.04 0.41 10.13
CA LYS A 56 16.56 -0.89 10.62
C LYS A 56 16.00 -1.74 9.48
N ARG A 57 16.69 -2.82 9.13
CA ARG A 57 16.18 -3.81 8.17
C ARG A 57 15.43 -4.95 8.90
N ALA A 58 14.52 -5.61 8.19
CA ALA A 58 13.74 -6.76 8.69
C ALA A 58 14.62 -7.96 9.12
N ASP A 59 15.81 -8.10 8.53
CA ASP A 59 16.78 -9.17 8.83
C ASP A 59 17.74 -8.80 9.99
N SER A 60 17.50 -7.69 10.69
CA SER A 60 18.34 -7.14 11.76
C SER A 60 19.75 -6.68 11.34
N THR A 61 20.01 -6.58 10.03
CA THR A 61 21.24 -5.95 9.52
C THR A 61 21.06 -4.44 9.37
N THR A 62 22.18 -3.71 9.42
CA THR A 62 22.17 -2.26 9.19
C THR A 62 22.28 -1.98 7.68
N PRO A 63 21.29 -1.32 7.06
CA PRO A 63 21.34 -0.99 5.64
C PRO A 63 22.43 0.05 5.39
N ASN A 64 23.11 -0.06 4.25
CA ASN A 64 24.14 0.90 3.86
C ASN A 64 23.51 2.23 3.42
N ILE A 65 24.29 3.33 3.41
CA ILE A 65 23.79 4.67 3.06
C ILE A 65 23.13 4.70 1.67
N THR A 66 23.70 4.00 0.69
CA THR A 66 23.16 3.94 -0.67
C THR A 66 21.75 3.34 -0.71
N GLU A 67 21.53 2.28 0.06
CA GLU A 67 20.24 1.61 0.20
C GLU A 67 19.22 2.52 0.90
N GLN A 68 19.64 3.27 1.91
CA GLN A 68 18.77 4.24 2.59
C GLN A 68 18.37 5.41 1.67
N ILE A 69 19.31 5.90 0.85
CA ILE A 69 19.02 6.89 -0.18
C ILE A 69 18.05 6.32 -1.22
N ALA A 70 18.30 5.09 -1.71
CA ALA A 70 17.42 4.44 -2.67
C ALA A 70 16.01 4.24 -2.09
N ALA A 71 15.91 3.79 -0.84
CA ALA A 71 14.64 3.63 -0.13
C ALA A 71 13.87 4.95 -0.04
N THR A 72 14.58 6.06 0.22
CA THR A 72 13.98 7.40 0.22
C THR A 72 13.34 7.73 -1.13
N TRP A 73 14.01 7.42 -2.25
CA TRP A 73 13.45 7.66 -3.58
C TRP A 73 12.27 6.74 -3.90
N PHE A 74 12.33 5.47 -3.49
CA PHE A 74 11.23 4.53 -3.69
C PHE A 74 9.93 4.93 -2.97
N LEU A 75 10.00 5.73 -1.90
CA LEU A 75 8.80 6.28 -1.26
C LEU A 75 7.96 7.16 -2.20
N SER A 76 8.55 7.73 -3.26
CA SER A 76 7.80 8.50 -4.26
C SER A 76 6.78 7.65 -5.03
N GLU A 77 6.95 6.32 -5.10
CA GLU A 77 6.01 5.42 -5.77
C GLU A 77 4.73 5.12 -4.97
N TYR A 78 4.67 5.61 -3.72
CA TYR A 78 3.60 5.35 -2.76
C TYR A 78 2.80 6.61 -2.44
N GLU A 79 2.18 7.19 -3.47
CA GLU A 79 1.33 8.39 -3.40
C GLU A 79 0.26 8.29 -2.30
N GLU A 80 -0.31 7.09 -2.09
CA GLU A 80 -1.34 6.86 -1.08
C GLU A 80 -0.86 7.12 0.36
N TYR A 81 0.45 7.18 0.60
CA TYR A 81 1.05 7.39 1.92
C TYR A 81 1.80 8.71 2.06
N TYR A 82 1.74 9.62 1.08
CA TYR A 82 2.47 10.91 1.14
C TYR A 82 2.19 11.71 2.40
N GLY A 83 0.91 11.81 2.82
CA GLY A 83 0.55 12.50 4.05
C GLY A 83 1.12 11.84 5.32
N MET A 84 1.34 10.53 5.31
CA MET A 84 2.01 9.82 6.41
C MET A 84 3.52 10.06 6.36
N THR A 85 4.13 9.97 5.18
CA THR A 85 5.55 10.25 4.95
C THR A 85 5.92 11.67 5.41
N GLN A 86 5.09 12.66 5.10
CA GLN A 86 5.27 14.04 5.59
C GLN A 86 5.27 14.09 7.11
N LYS A 87 4.28 13.48 7.79
CA LYS A 87 4.24 13.46 9.26
C LYS A 87 5.46 12.78 9.87
N ILE A 88 5.87 11.63 9.32
CA ILE A 88 7.01 10.87 9.82
C ILE A 88 8.29 11.71 9.76
N PHE A 89 8.54 12.43 8.66
CA PHE A 89 9.82 13.10 8.45
C PHE A 89 9.82 14.61 8.74
N ALA A 90 8.66 15.28 8.79
CA ALA A 90 8.57 16.70 9.07
C ALA A 90 8.43 17.01 10.57
N ASP A 91 7.77 16.13 11.34
CA ASP A 91 7.56 16.33 12.79
C ASP A 91 8.67 15.69 13.64
N SER A 92 9.61 14.97 13.03
CA SER A 92 10.74 14.35 13.71
C SER A 92 11.96 15.28 13.68
N ASP A 93 12.61 15.52 14.81
CA ASP A 93 13.93 16.17 14.88
C ASP A 93 15.02 15.21 14.35
N LEU A 94 14.93 14.89 13.06
CA LEU A 94 15.78 13.91 12.37
C LEU A 94 17.27 14.30 12.41
N ALA A 95 17.56 15.59 12.50
CA ALA A 95 18.91 16.11 12.61
C ALA A 95 19.56 15.74 13.95
N ASP A 96 18.78 15.68 15.03
CA ASP A 96 19.28 15.45 16.39
C ASP A 96 19.20 13.97 16.80
N MET A 97 18.38 13.17 16.09
CA MET A 97 18.16 11.75 16.39
C MET A 97 19.10 10.81 15.64
N ALA A 98 19.80 11.27 14.61
CA ALA A 98 20.60 10.43 13.72
C ALA A 98 22.11 10.69 13.82
N ASN A 99 22.90 9.73 13.32
CA ASN A 99 24.36 9.88 13.29
C ASN A 99 24.81 10.85 12.19
N GLU A 100 26.01 11.42 12.34
CA GLU A 100 26.56 12.42 11.42
C GLU A 100 26.62 11.95 9.94
N PRO A 101 27.02 10.70 9.62
CA PRO A 101 26.98 10.21 8.24
C PRO A 101 25.57 10.18 7.64
N TRP A 102 24.57 9.77 8.42
CA TRP A 102 23.18 9.72 7.98
C TRP A 102 22.62 11.12 7.72
N VAL A 103 22.87 12.06 8.63
CA VAL A 103 22.44 13.47 8.48
C VAL A 103 23.09 14.09 7.24
N LYS A 104 24.36 13.77 6.97
CA LYS A 104 25.08 14.31 5.81
C LYS A 104 24.59 13.74 4.47
N HIS A 105 24.25 12.45 4.43
CA HIS A 105 24.03 11.74 3.17
C HIS A 105 22.58 11.36 2.90
N VAL A 106 21.74 11.09 3.89
CA VAL A 106 20.37 10.61 3.72
C VAL A 106 19.36 11.75 3.89
N LEU A 107 19.53 12.57 4.92
CA LEU A 107 18.61 13.68 5.23
C LEU A 107 18.35 14.65 4.06
N PRO A 108 19.34 15.04 3.23
CA PRO A 108 19.07 15.92 2.09
C PRO A 108 18.12 15.30 1.06
N HIS A 109 18.16 13.97 0.89
CA HIS A 109 17.25 13.26 0.00
C HIS A 109 15.84 13.19 0.59
N ILE A 110 15.71 13.00 1.92
CA ILE A 110 14.41 13.03 2.61
C ILE A 110 13.79 14.42 2.45
N GLN A 111 14.56 15.48 2.68
CA GLN A 111 14.07 16.86 2.50
C GLN A 111 13.65 17.13 1.04
N LYS A 112 14.40 16.59 0.07
CA LYS A 112 14.04 16.70 -1.35
C LYS A 112 12.75 15.94 -1.66
N LEU A 113 12.60 14.71 -1.17
CA LEU A 113 11.38 13.93 -1.28
C LEU A 113 10.19 14.69 -0.69
N ILE A 114 10.30 15.20 0.54
CA ILE A 114 9.23 15.97 1.18
C ILE A 114 8.82 17.17 0.32
N ARG A 115 9.76 17.90 -0.26
CA ARG A 115 9.46 19.02 -1.17
C ARG A 115 8.77 18.57 -2.46
N GLU A 116 9.09 17.39 -2.97
CA GLU A 116 8.46 16.84 -4.18
C GLU A 116 7.02 16.38 -3.92
N ILE A 117 6.77 15.67 -2.82
CA ILE A 117 5.45 15.15 -2.48
C ILE A 117 4.50 16.20 -1.88
N SER A 118 5.02 17.38 -1.52
CA SER A 118 4.22 18.51 -1.00
C SER A 118 3.74 19.48 -2.08
N LYS A 119 4.11 19.26 -3.35
CA LYS A 119 3.61 20.01 -4.50
C LYS A 119 2.26 19.48 -4.94
#